data_AF-A0AAP0N0U2-F1
#
_entry.id   AF-A0AAP0N0U2-F1
#
_cell.length_a   1.000
_cell.length_b   1.000
_cell.length_c   1.000
_cell.angle_alpha   90.00
_cell.angle_beta   90.00
_cell.angle_gamma   90.00
#
_symmetry.space_group_name_H-M   'P 1'
#
loop_
_entity.id
_entity.type
_entity.pdbx_description
1 polymer ?
#
loop_
_entity_poly.entity_id
_entity_poly.type
_entity_poly.pdbx_seq_one_letter_code
_entity_poly.pdbx_strand_id
1 'polypeptide(L)' 'MLATEIFQTHVVPMLGPYRAKEIETHPGLGITVWDLDADTEHRMTFKRRLAAGSYVFINNWRREFVKRRSLERRR' A
#
# COMPACT_ATOMS: atom_id res chain seq x y z
N MET A 1 2.58 -8.26 -9.07
CA MET A 1 1.80 -7.95 -7.86
C MET A 1 2.49 -8.69 -6.73
N LEU A 2 2.82 -8.05 -5.60
CA LEU A 2 3.33 -8.80 -4.45
C LEU A 2 2.26 -9.81 -4.02
N ALA A 3 2.67 -11.01 -3.63
CA ALA A 3 1.74 -12.05 -3.22
C ALA A 3 0.93 -11.57 -2.01
N THR A 4 -0.38 -11.84 -2.03
CA THR A 4 -1.30 -11.52 -0.94
C THR A 4 -0.79 -12.04 0.41
N GLU A 5 -0.14 -13.20 0.39
CA GLU A 5 0.50 -13.83 1.54
C GLU A 5 1.55 -12.94 2.21
N ILE A 6 2.40 -12.24 1.44
CA ILE A 6 3.42 -11.34 2.02
C ILE A 6 2.77 -10.23 2.84
N PHE A 7 1.68 -9.66 2.34
CA PHE A 7 0.96 -8.61 3.07
C PHE A 7 0.32 -9.17 4.35
N GLN A 8 -0.31 -10.34 4.27
CA GLN A 8 -0.97 -10.96 5.42
C GLN A 8 0.02 -11.37 6.51
N THR A 9 1.20 -11.85 6.12
CA THR A 9 2.22 -12.35 7.05
C THR A 9 3.07 -11.23 7.64
N HIS A 10 3.41 -10.20 6.86
CA HIS A 10 4.41 -9.20 7.28
C HIS A 10 3.84 -7.80 7.50
N VAL A 11 2.83 -7.37 6.75
CA VAL A 11 2.35 -5.97 6.80
C VAL A 11 1.16 -5.82 7.74
N VAL A 12 0.12 -6.65 7.57
CA VAL A 12 -1.11 -6.57 8.36
C VAL A 12 -0.85 -6.69 9.88
N PRO A 13 0.01 -7.63 10.36
CA PRO A 13 0.27 -7.74 11.79
C PRO A 13 0.93 -6.50 12.39
N MET A 14 1.74 -5.77 11.62
CA MET A 14 2.42 -4.54 12.09
C MET A 14 1.46 -3.36 12.28
N LEU A 15 0.29 -3.39 11.66
CA LEU A 15 -0.70 -2.31 11.76
C LEU A 15 -1.49 -2.37 13.07
N GLY A 16 -1.53 -3.53 13.72
CA GLY A 16 -2.42 -3.81 14.84
C GLY A 16 -3.88 -4.04 14.40
N PRO A 17 -4.72 -4.64 15.27
CA PRO A 17 -6.02 -5.18 14.88
C PRO A 17 -7.01 -4.12 14.39
N TYR A 18 -6.98 -2.92 14.97
CA TYR A 18 -7.89 -1.84 14.58
C TYR A 18 -7.61 -1.33 13.16
N ARG A 19 -6.36 -0.98 12.87
CA ARG A 19 -5.94 -0.51 11.56
C ARG A 19 -6.02 -1.61 10.51
N ALA A 20 -5.71 -2.86 10.89
CA ALA A 20 -5.90 -4.01 10.03
C ALA A 20 -7.36 -4.18 9.61
N LYS A 21 -8.34 -3.82 10.45
CA LYS A 21 -9.76 -3.83 10.07
C LYS A 21 -10.08 -2.73 9.05
N GLU A 22 -9.47 -1.55 9.17
CA GLU A 22 -9.70 -0.44 8.24
C GLU A 22 -9.24 -0.74 6.80
N ILE A 23 -8.21 -1.57 6.59
CA ILE A 23 -7.79 -1.94 5.23
C ILE A 23 -8.86 -2.73 4.47
N GLU A 24 -9.75 -3.41 5.21
CA GLU A 24 -10.81 -4.26 4.66
C GLU A 24 -12.10 -3.47 4.34
N THR A 25 -12.20 -2.20 4.77
CA THR A 25 -13.37 -1.35 4.55
C THR A 25 -13.13 -0.27 3.48
N HIS A 26 -14.19 0.43 3.09
CA HIS A 26 -14.06 1.67 2.31
C HIS A 26 -14.00 2.86 3.29
N PRO A 27 -13.07 3.83 3.11
CA PRO A 27 -12.18 4.04 1.97
C PRO A 27 -10.86 3.24 1.97
N GLY A 28 -10.54 2.56 3.07
CA GLY A 28 -9.24 1.94 3.34
C GLY A 28 -8.47 2.70 4.43
N LEU A 29 -7.24 2.28 4.71
CA LEU A 29 -6.39 2.87 5.73
C LEU A 29 -5.46 3.95 5.14
N GLY A 30 -5.48 5.16 5.70
CA GLY A 30 -4.45 6.17 5.42
C GLY A 30 -3.11 5.74 6.04
N ILE A 31 -2.05 5.66 5.23
CA ILE A 31 -0.72 5.30 5.69
C ILE A 31 0.33 6.30 5.19
N THR A 32 1.42 6.35 5.94
CA THR A 32 2.68 6.96 5.54
C THR A 32 3.64 5.84 5.11
N VAL A 33 4.26 5.98 3.94
CA VAL A 33 5.33 5.09 3.45
C VAL A 33 6.62 5.87 3.45
N TRP A 34 7.65 5.30 4.07
CA TRP A 34 9.01 5.80 4.02
C TRP A 34 9.75 5.19 2.83
N ASP A 35 10.28 6.03 1.95
CA ASP A 35 11.09 5.63 0.81
C ASP A 35 12.57 5.74 1.17
N LEU A 36 13.20 4.61 1.50
CA LEU A 36 14.60 4.56 1.92
C LEU A 36 15.58 5.04 0.85
N ASP A 37 15.30 4.80 -0.43
CA ASP A 37 16.23 5.13 -1.51
C ASP A 37 16.25 6.63 -1.81
N ALA A 38 15.15 7.32 -1.51
CA ALA A 38 14.97 8.74 -1.78
C ALA A 38 14.86 9.58 -0.50
N ASP A 39 15.06 8.99 0.68
CA ASP A 39 14.99 9.63 2.00
C ASP A 39 13.76 10.53 2.21
N THR A 40 12.57 9.99 1.90
CA THR A 40 11.35 10.81 1.76
C THR A 40 10.10 10.08 2.21
N GLU A 41 9.13 10.86 2.71
CA GLU A 41 7.86 10.36 3.23
C GLU A 41 6.70 10.60 2.25
N HIS A 42 5.84 9.58 2.07
CA HIS A 42 4.66 9.66 1.18
C HIS A 42 3.39 9.17 1.85
N ARG A 43 2.35 10.01 1.83
CA ARG A 43 1.01 9.63 2.29
C ARG A 43 0.18 9.06 1.15
N MET A 44 -0.38 7.87 1.39
CA MET A 44 -1.25 7.15 0.48
C MET A 44 -2.29 6.33 1.24
N THR A 45 -3.20 5.67 0.52
CA THR A 45 -4.21 4.79 1.13
C THR A 45 -3.88 3.34 0.82
N PHE A 46 -3.85 2.51 1.86
CA PHE A 46 -3.71 1.07 1.75
C PHE A 46 -5.07 0.38 1.93
N LYS A 47 -5.44 -0.50 1.00
CA LYS A 47 -6.70 -1.25 1.11
C LYS A 47 -6.66 -2.61 0.45
N ARG A 48 -7.57 -3.48 0.84
CA ARG A 48 -7.92 -4.70 0.10
C ARG A 48 -8.99 -4.38 -0.94
N ARG A 49 -8.80 -4.87 -2.17
CA ARG A 49 -9.84 -4.82 -3.20
C ARG A 49 -10.78 -6.00 -3.03
N LEU A 50 -12.04 -5.74 -2.69
CA LEU A 50 -13.07 -6.77 -2.46
C LEU A 50 -13.20 -7.77 -3.63
N ALA A 51 -13.25 -7.28 -4.87
CA ALA A 51 -13.46 -8.12 -6.05
C ALA A 51 -12.31 -9.10 -6.36
N ALA A 52 -11.07 -8.77 -5.97
CA ALA A 52 -9.88 -9.55 -6.32
C ALA A 52 -9.15 -10.11 -5.10
N GLY A 53 -9.56 -9.75 -3.89
CA GLY A 53 -8.89 -10.10 -2.63
C GLY A 53 -7.49 -9.50 -2.45
N SER A 54 -6.94 -8.83 -3.46
CA SER A 54 -5.58 -8.29 -3.48
C SER A 54 -5.44 -7.01 -2.64
N TYR A 55 -4.32 -6.86 -1.96
CA TYR A 55 -3.92 -5.63 -1.28
C TYR A 55 -3.26 -4.65 -2.25
N VAL A 56 -3.62 -3.37 -2.16
CA VAL A 56 -3.16 -2.31 -3.07
C VAL A 56 -2.92 -1.00 -2.33
N PHE A 57 -1.95 -0.22 -2.81
CA PHE A 57 -1.85 1.21 -2.53
C PHE A 57 -2.63 2.01 -3.58
N ILE A 58 -3.50 2.89 -3.12
CA ILE A 58 -4.27 3.84 -3.92
C ILE A 58 -4.07 5.24 -3.36
N ASN A 59 -4.58 6.26 -4.06
CA ASN A 59 -4.44 7.68 -3.72
C ASN A 59 -2.97 8.08 -3.57
N ASN A 60 -2.49 8.97 -4.43
CA ASN A 60 -1.09 9.41 -4.47
C ASN A 60 -0.05 8.34 -4.88
N TRP A 61 -0.34 7.02 -4.87
CA TRP A 61 0.60 5.97 -5.34
C TRP A 61 1.25 6.31 -6.69
N ARG A 62 0.46 6.69 -7.69
CA ARG A 62 0.99 7.04 -9.02
C ARG A 62 1.87 8.29 -9.00
N ARG A 63 1.49 9.32 -8.25
CA ARG A 63 2.16 10.64 -8.25
C ARG A 63 3.43 10.60 -7.39
N GLU A 64 3.28 10.18 -6.15
CA GLU A 64 4.29 10.24 -5.10
C GLU A 64 5.31 9.11 -5.20
N PHE A 65 4.93 7.97 -5.75
CA PHE A 65 5.83 6.82 -5.86
C PHE A 65 6.21 6.55 -7.32
N VAL A 66 5.26 6.12 -8.16
CA VAL A 66 5.56 5.65 -9.54
C VAL A 66 6.23 6.72 -10.40
N LYS A 67 5.62 7.90 -10.53
CA LYS A 67 6.17 8.98 -11.36
C LYS A 67 7.48 9.54 -10.80
N ARG A 68 7.54 9.74 -9.48
CA ARG A 68 8.70 10.30 -8.80
C ARG A 68 9.95 9.42 -8.91
N ARG A 69 9.76 8.10 -8.82
CA ARG A 69 10.80 7.08 -9.00
C ARG A 69 11.05 6.73 -10.48
N SER A 70 10.35 7.36 -11.42
CA SER A 70 10.40 7.04 -12.85
C SER A 70 10.22 5.54 -13.13
N LEU A 71 9.29 4.88 -12.44
CA LEU A 71 9.06 3.45 -12.60
C LEU A 71 8.30 3.15 -13.89
N GLU A 72 8.82 2.18 -14.63
CA GLU A 72 8.21 1.68 -15.86
C GLU A 72 7.77 0.24 -15.72
N ARG A 73 6.81 -0.15 -16.56
CA ARG A 73 6.42 -1.56 -16.67
C ARG A 73 7.59 -2.32 -17.33
N ARG A 74 8.18 -3.28 -16.61
CA ARG A 74 9.11 -4.23 -17.24
C ARG A 74 8.35 -5.01 -18.34
N ARG A 75 8.95 -5.07 -19.53
CA ARG A 75 8.45 -5.82 -20.68
C ARG A 75 8.65 -7.31 -20.48
#